data_AF-A0AAE0XUZ5-F1
#
_entry.id   AF-A0AAE0XUZ5-F1
#
_cell.length_a   1.000
_cell.length_b   1.000
_cell.length_c   1.000
_cell.angle_alpha   90.00
_cell.angle_beta   90.00
_cell.angle_gamma   90.00
#
_symmetry.space_group_name_H-M   'P 1'
#
loop_
_entity.id
_entity.type
_entity.pdbx_description
1 polymer ?
#
loop_
_entity_poly.entity_id
_entity_poly.type
_entity_poly.pdbx_seq_one_letter_code
_entity_poly.pdbx_strand_id
1 'polypeptide(L)'
;MPTNDFFKTTLDSYINKPVTGAMKVAMLTALLLSAAVPYTSGPAVFRDIFIWRNNNLTCPYGAVCADVFDIFSVKLLGTTYTQRRVLHSCLCDVNQICPVNDPKHRVYASKFHTRYICQSTCSLEWCSNFQNVFPLITVYTGQEFMGATYNKMNCLCPRHISPAQGWGRYYRSVRAHAYYWDPHRKSYLLVYACNGGQGSQGYRFFRCAW
;
A
#
# COMPACT_ATOMS: atom_id res chain seq x y z
N MET A 1 -31.23 0.04 29.18
CA MET A 1 -31.33 -0.05 27.70
C MET A 1 -31.84 -1.43 27.36
N PRO A 2 -32.88 -1.55 26.52
CA PRO A 2 -33.88 -2.61 26.63
C PRO A 2 -33.56 -3.84 25.77
N THR A 3 -34.10 -4.96 26.24
CA THR A 3 -34.11 -6.29 25.65
C THR A 3 -35.13 -6.37 24.50
N ASN A 4 -34.73 -6.97 23.39
CA ASN A 4 -35.57 -7.21 22.21
C ASN A 4 -36.44 -8.46 22.41
N ASP A 5 -37.61 -8.31 23.03
CA ASP A 5 -38.69 -9.30 23.09
C ASP A 5 -39.86 -8.87 22.19
N PHE A 6 -39.68 -8.92 20.86
CA PHE A 6 -40.76 -8.53 19.92
C PHE A 6 -41.03 -9.54 18.80
N PHE A 7 -40.48 -10.75 18.88
CA PHE A 7 -40.73 -11.81 17.90
C PHE A 7 -41.13 -13.12 18.59
N LYS A 8 -42.29 -13.15 19.24
CA LYS A 8 -42.80 -14.44 19.76
C LYS A 8 -44.32 -14.59 19.93
N THR A 9 -45.15 -13.94 19.11
CA THR A 9 -46.62 -14.11 19.24
C THR A 9 -47.42 -14.18 17.93
N THR A 10 -46.81 -14.33 16.76
CA THR A 10 -47.56 -14.35 15.49
C THR A 10 -47.31 -15.60 14.63
N LEU A 11 -46.88 -16.72 15.22
CA LEU A 11 -46.62 -17.96 14.47
C LEU A 11 -47.51 -19.17 14.83
N ASP A 12 -48.50 -19.01 15.71
CA ASP A 12 -49.35 -20.14 16.13
C ASP A 12 -50.73 -20.19 15.45
N SER A 13 -51.06 -19.24 14.57
CA SER A 13 -52.39 -19.21 13.91
C SER A 13 -52.45 -19.88 12.53
N TYR A 14 -51.35 -20.42 12.01
CA TYR A 14 -51.29 -20.92 10.63
C TYR A 14 -51.25 -22.45 10.45
N ILE A 15 -51.28 -23.25 11.53
CA ILE A 15 -50.99 -24.70 11.44
C ILE A 15 -52.23 -25.60 11.24
N ASN A 16 -53.45 -25.10 11.39
CA ASN A 16 -54.65 -25.97 11.31
C ASN A 16 -55.66 -25.55 10.24
N LYS A 17 -55.28 -25.63 8.97
CA LYS A 17 -56.25 -25.74 7.87
C LYS A 17 -55.95 -26.96 6.99
N PRO A 18 -56.93 -27.83 6.72
CA PRO A 18 -56.74 -28.96 5.82
C PRO A 18 -56.61 -28.46 4.39
N VAL A 19 -55.40 -28.54 3.84
CA VAL A 19 -55.12 -28.18 2.44
C VAL A 19 -55.35 -29.41 1.56
N THR A 20 -56.35 -29.31 0.69
CA THR A 20 -56.68 -30.29 -0.35
C THR A 20 -55.57 -30.40 -1.39
N GLY A 21 -55.40 -31.62 -1.93
CA GLY A 21 -54.19 -32.12 -2.61
C GLY A 21 -53.75 -31.47 -3.94
N ALA A 22 -54.30 -30.33 -4.35
CA ALA A 22 -53.85 -29.63 -5.57
C ALA A 22 -52.76 -28.57 -5.31
N MET A 23 -52.48 -28.22 -4.06
CA MET A 23 -51.61 -27.09 -3.69
C MET A 23 -50.20 -27.48 -3.22
N LYS A 24 -49.80 -28.76 -3.34
CA LYS A 24 -48.45 -29.21 -2.95
C LYS A 24 -47.38 -29.00 -4.02
N VAL A 25 -47.76 -28.94 -5.30
CA VAL A 25 -46.78 -28.87 -6.42
C VAL A 25 -46.27 -27.44 -6.67
N ALA A 26 -47.11 -26.42 -6.44
CA ALA A 26 -46.74 -25.02 -6.63
C ALA A 26 -45.84 -24.46 -5.50
N MET A 27 -45.91 -25.04 -4.30
CA MET A 27 -45.11 -24.58 -3.15
C MET A 27 -43.68 -25.14 -3.15
N LEU A 28 -43.47 -26.33 -3.73
CA LEU A 28 -42.13 -26.93 -3.84
C LEU A 28 -41.27 -26.28 -4.95
N THR A 29 -41.88 -25.75 -6.00
CA THR A 29 -41.15 -25.03 -7.06
C THR A 29 -40.73 -23.63 -6.61
N ALA A 30 -41.53 -22.95 -5.78
CA ALA A 30 -41.15 -21.66 -5.21
C ALA A 30 -40.01 -21.74 -4.18
N LEU A 31 -39.87 -22.86 -3.45
CA LEU A 31 -38.78 -23.05 -2.48
C LEU A 31 -37.43 -23.42 -3.12
N LEU A 32 -37.43 -23.97 -4.34
CA LEU A 32 -36.20 -24.33 -5.05
C LEU A 32 -35.60 -23.17 -5.87
N LEU A 33 -36.37 -22.12 -6.15
CA LEU A 33 -35.90 -20.91 -6.85
C LEU A 33 -35.23 -19.86 -5.94
N SER A 34 -35.28 -20.04 -4.61
CA SER A 34 -34.62 -19.15 -3.64
C SER A 34 -33.27 -19.65 -3.12
N ALA A 35 -32.75 -20.79 -3.62
CA ALA A 35 -31.51 -21.41 -3.14
C ALA A 35 -30.24 -21.03 -3.93
N ALA A 36 -30.31 -20.02 -4.80
CA ALA A 36 -29.14 -19.53 -5.53
C ALA A 36 -29.03 -18.01 -5.40
N VAL A 37 -28.96 -17.50 -4.17
CA VAL A 37 -28.24 -16.23 -3.96
C VAL A 37 -26.77 -16.61 -4.11
N PRO A 38 -26.07 -16.20 -5.18
CA PRO A 38 -24.62 -16.26 -5.15
C PRO A 38 -24.23 -15.35 -3.97
N TYR A 39 -23.79 -15.96 -2.87
CA TYR A 39 -22.95 -15.25 -1.93
C TYR A 39 -21.72 -14.87 -2.73
N THR A 40 -21.78 -13.70 -3.37
CA THR A 40 -20.62 -13.04 -3.92
C THR A 40 -19.77 -12.69 -2.70
N SER A 41 -18.95 -13.64 -2.27
CA SER A 41 -17.80 -13.40 -1.42
C SER A 41 -16.80 -12.61 -2.25
N GLY A 42 -17.17 -11.37 -2.57
CA GLY A 42 -16.18 -10.37 -2.94
C GLY A 42 -15.15 -10.34 -1.82
N PRO A 43 -13.85 -10.28 -2.13
CA PRO A 43 -12.84 -10.18 -1.10
C PRO A 43 -13.20 -9.01 -0.19
N ALA A 44 -13.47 -9.26 1.09
CA ALA A 44 -13.82 -8.16 1.99
C ALA A 44 -12.57 -7.31 2.16
N VAL A 45 -12.53 -6.17 1.47
CA VAL A 45 -11.43 -5.23 1.58
C VAL A 45 -11.54 -4.58 2.96
N PHE A 46 -10.67 -4.97 3.88
CA PHE A 46 -10.56 -4.34 5.19
C PHE A 46 -9.98 -2.93 4.99
N ARG A 47 -10.54 -1.93 5.70
CA ARG A 47 -10.16 -0.51 5.60
C ARG A 47 -8.64 -0.30 5.69
N ASP A 48 -8.15 0.69 4.94
CA ASP A 48 -6.74 1.13 4.98
C ASP A 48 -6.31 1.43 6.42
N ILE A 49 -5.14 0.90 6.83
CA ILE A 49 -4.51 1.25 8.12
C ILE A 49 -3.50 2.36 7.90
N PHE A 50 -3.65 3.44 8.66
CA PHE A 50 -2.70 4.56 8.69
C PHE A 50 -1.88 4.51 9.97
N ILE A 51 -0.56 4.51 9.84
CA ILE A 51 0.41 4.46 10.94
C ILE A 51 1.32 5.68 10.80
N TRP A 52 1.50 6.43 11.88
CA TRP A 52 2.41 7.57 11.92
C TRP A 52 3.65 7.23 12.75
N ARG A 53 4.85 7.43 12.18
CA ARG A 53 6.11 7.32 12.91
C ARG A 53 6.49 8.63 13.58
N ASN A 54 6.41 9.74 12.84
CA ASN A 54 6.70 11.09 13.34
C ASN A 54 5.66 12.06 12.76
N ASN A 55 4.61 12.35 13.52
CA ASN A 55 3.51 13.23 13.07
C ASN A 55 3.77 14.73 13.30
N ASN A 56 4.91 15.08 13.91
CA ASN A 56 5.30 16.44 14.25
C ASN A 56 6.60 16.89 13.55
N LEU A 57 7.19 16.04 12.71
CA LEU A 57 8.42 16.36 11.98
C LEU A 57 8.12 16.68 10.52
N THR A 58 8.73 17.74 10.00
CA THR A 58 8.71 18.06 8.57
C THR A 58 9.77 17.24 7.85
N CYS A 59 9.40 16.67 6.70
CA CYS A 59 10.28 15.86 5.87
C CYS A 59 11.41 16.72 5.29
N PRO A 60 12.68 16.32 5.42
CA PRO A 60 13.77 16.92 4.68
C PRO A 60 13.55 16.79 3.17
N TYR A 61 14.16 17.66 2.37
CA TYR A 61 14.05 17.60 0.91
C TYR A 61 14.46 16.23 0.36
N GLY A 62 13.59 15.63 -0.45
CA GLY A 62 13.76 14.30 -1.04
C GLY A 62 13.48 13.14 -0.07
N ALA A 63 13.04 13.39 1.16
CA ALA A 63 12.69 12.32 2.09
C ALA A 63 11.39 11.61 1.67
N VAL A 64 11.34 10.30 1.92
CA VAL A 64 10.15 9.47 1.78
C VAL A 64 9.18 9.84 2.90
N CYS A 65 8.08 10.47 2.55
CA CYS A 65 7.06 10.91 3.50
C CYS A 65 6.09 9.79 3.88
N ALA A 66 5.89 8.79 3.01
CA ALA A 66 5.12 7.61 3.35
C ALA A 66 5.58 6.35 2.58
N ASP A 67 5.48 5.21 3.25
CA ASP A 67 5.57 3.89 2.64
C ASP A 67 4.16 3.27 2.61
N VAL A 68 3.72 2.81 1.44
CA VAL A 68 2.45 2.11 1.24
C VAL A 68 2.73 0.66 0.87
N PHE A 69 2.13 -0.27 1.59
CA PHE A 69 2.25 -1.70 1.36
C PHE A 69 0.89 -2.24 0.96
N ASP A 70 0.78 -2.71 -0.28
CA ASP A 70 -0.51 -3.05 -0.90
C ASP A 70 -0.96 -4.50 -0.62
N ILE A 71 -0.19 -5.31 0.10
CA ILE A 71 -0.55 -6.72 0.35
C ILE A 71 -0.05 -7.18 1.72
N PHE A 72 -0.93 -7.11 2.72
CA PHE A 72 -0.87 -8.05 3.84
C PHE A 72 -2.07 -8.99 3.74
N SER A 73 -1.81 -10.27 3.50
CA SER A 73 -2.82 -11.31 3.66
C SER A 73 -3.00 -11.57 5.16
N VAL A 74 -4.05 -11.00 5.75
CA VAL A 74 -4.41 -11.27 7.14
C VAL A 74 -5.50 -12.32 7.13
N LYS A 75 -5.32 -13.39 7.92
CA LYS A 75 -6.35 -14.40 8.13
C LYS A 75 -7.15 -14.01 9.38
N LEU A 76 -8.41 -13.65 9.20
CA LEU A 76 -9.35 -13.32 10.28
C LEU A 76 -10.55 -14.25 10.15
N LEU A 77 -10.84 -15.02 11.21
CA LEU A 77 -11.97 -15.96 11.25
C LEU A 77 -12.00 -16.97 10.08
N GLY A 78 -10.83 -17.41 9.62
CA GLY A 78 -10.71 -18.39 8.53
C GLY A 78 -10.62 -17.79 7.12
N THR A 79 -10.98 -16.52 6.93
CA THR A 79 -10.96 -15.84 5.63
C THR A 79 -9.69 -15.01 5.46
N THR A 80 -9.11 -15.03 4.26
CA THR A 80 -7.94 -14.21 3.90
C THR A 80 -8.39 -12.88 3.35
N TYR A 81 -7.87 -11.80 3.92
CA TYR A 81 -8.14 -10.43 3.48
C TYR A 81 -6.86 -9.75 3.03
N THR A 82 -6.93 -9.00 1.92
CA THR A 82 -5.85 -8.12 1.51
C THR A 82 -6.01 -6.80 2.23
N GLN A 83 -4.99 -6.40 2.98
CA GLN A 83 -4.95 -5.13 3.67
C GLN A 83 -3.86 -4.23 3.12
N ARG A 84 -4.23 -2.97 2.91
CA ARG A 84 -3.32 -1.88 2.57
C ARG A 84 -2.89 -1.15 3.84
N ARG A 85 -1.58 -0.94 4.00
CA ARG A 85 -1.03 -0.16 5.13
C ARG A 85 -0.24 1.03 4.62
N VAL A 86 -0.54 2.19 5.17
CA VAL A 86 0.13 3.46 4.89
C VAL A 86 0.91 3.86 6.12
N LEU A 87 2.23 3.98 5.97
CA LEU A 87 3.15 4.31 7.03
C LEU A 87 3.76 5.68 6.77
N HIS A 88 3.19 6.71 7.41
CA HIS A 88 3.68 8.07 7.34
C HIS A 88 4.93 8.24 8.20
N SER A 89 5.98 8.78 7.61
CA SER A 89 7.27 9.02 8.27
C SER A 89 7.42 10.46 8.76
N CYS A 90 6.81 11.42 8.06
CA CYS A 90 6.86 12.86 8.35
C CYS A 90 5.76 13.62 7.57
N LEU A 91 5.56 14.88 7.93
CA LEU A 91 4.72 15.84 7.20
C LEU A 91 5.50 16.49 6.06
N CYS A 92 4.83 16.80 4.96
CA CYS A 92 5.38 17.64 3.90
C CYS A 92 5.38 19.12 4.31
N ASP A 93 5.99 19.96 3.48
CA ASP A 93 6.10 21.40 3.73
C ASP A 93 4.74 22.01 4.10
N VAL A 94 4.76 23.00 5.00
CA VAL A 94 3.55 23.68 5.51
C VAL A 94 2.60 22.70 6.23
N ASN A 95 3.13 21.71 6.95
CA ASN A 95 2.37 20.70 7.70
C ASN A 95 1.37 19.92 6.84
N GLN A 96 1.62 19.79 5.54
CA GLN A 96 0.74 19.05 4.65
C GLN A 96 0.93 17.54 4.83
N ILE A 97 -0.16 16.79 4.76
CA ILE A 97 -0.09 15.32 4.75
C ILE A 97 0.59 14.87 3.47
N CYS A 98 1.44 13.85 3.58
CA CYS A 98 2.09 13.21 2.44
C CYS A 98 1.07 12.89 1.32
N PRO A 99 1.33 13.25 0.05
CA PRO A 99 0.38 13.11 -1.06
C PRO A 99 0.24 11.65 -1.53
N VAL A 100 -0.21 10.78 -0.62
CA VAL A 100 -0.48 9.38 -0.89
C VAL A 100 -1.63 9.29 -1.91
N ASN A 101 -1.49 8.40 -2.88
CA ASN A 101 -2.36 8.24 -4.07
C ASN A 101 -2.08 9.20 -5.23
N ASP A 102 -1.27 10.26 -5.07
CA ASP A 102 -0.87 11.08 -6.20
C ASP A 102 0.28 10.39 -6.98
N PRO A 103 0.05 9.97 -8.25
CA PRO A 103 1.07 9.31 -9.05
C PRO A 103 2.29 10.19 -9.31
N LYS A 104 2.17 11.53 -9.25
CA LYS A 104 3.29 12.46 -9.43
C LYS A 104 4.33 12.32 -8.31
N HIS A 105 3.92 11.85 -7.13
CA HIS A 105 4.75 11.71 -5.94
C HIS A 105 5.21 10.28 -5.67
N ARG A 106 4.85 9.34 -6.57
CA ARG A 106 4.92 7.90 -6.34
C ARG A 106 6.19 7.27 -6.91
N VAL A 107 6.86 6.48 -6.08
CA VAL A 107 8.06 5.71 -6.42
C VAL A 107 7.86 4.25 -6.03
N TYR A 108 7.92 3.32 -6.98
CA TYR A 108 7.79 1.90 -6.66
C TYR A 108 9.07 1.36 -5.98
N ALA A 109 8.93 0.76 -4.80
CA ALA A 109 10.01 0.03 -4.13
C ALA A 109 10.03 -1.46 -4.53
N SER A 110 8.84 -2.02 -4.73
CA SER A 110 8.56 -3.33 -5.29
C SER A 110 7.13 -3.29 -5.88
N LYS A 111 6.62 -4.44 -6.34
CA LYS A 111 5.22 -4.54 -6.80
C LYS A 111 4.18 -4.25 -5.70
N PHE A 112 4.51 -4.52 -4.44
CA PHE A 112 3.60 -4.43 -3.31
C PHE A 112 4.05 -3.38 -2.27
N HIS A 113 5.12 -2.65 -2.57
CA HIS A 113 5.65 -1.59 -1.72
C HIS A 113 5.89 -0.37 -2.59
N THR A 114 5.18 0.70 -2.26
CA THR A 114 5.23 1.99 -2.92
C THR A 114 5.72 3.02 -1.93
N ARG A 115 6.55 3.96 -2.37
CA ARG A 115 7.04 5.09 -1.60
C ARG A 115 6.44 6.37 -2.15
N TYR A 116 6.16 7.30 -1.26
CA TYR A 116 5.73 8.65 -1.61
C TYR A 116 6.74 9.66 -1.06
N ILE A 117 7.04 10.67 -1.86
CA ILE A 117 7.89 11.80 -1.50
C ILE A 117 7.08 13.10 -1.60
N CYS A 118 7.47 14.11 -0.84
CA CYS A 118 6.73 15.38 -0.83
C CYS A 118 6.86 16.16 -2.14
N GLN A 119 8.01 16.06 -2.81
CA GLN A 119 8.23 16.68 -4.11
C GLN A 119 7.71 15.78 -5.23
N SER A 120 7.38 16.36 -6.38
CA SER A 120 7.07 15.54 -7.56
C SER A 120 8.29 14.72 -7.97
N THR A 121 8.09 13.45 -8.30
CA THR A 121 9.12 12.55 -8.84
C THR A 121 9.75 13.08 -10.14
N CYS A 122 9.05 13.99 -10.83
CA CYS A 122 9.57 14.74 -11.97
C CYS A 122 10.81 15.59 -11.65
N SER A 123 10.98 16.04 -10.40
CA SER A 123 12.15 16.81 -9.97
C SER A 123 13.39 15.92 -9.80
N LEU A 124 13.22 14.60 -9.71
CA LEU A 124 14.32 13.67 -9.57
C LEU A 124 14.94 13.35 -10.94
N GLU A 125 16.25 13.19 -10.94
CA GLU A 125 16.99 12.71 -12.10
C GLU A 125 17.00 11.19 -12.16
N TRP A 126 17.24 10.65 -13.35
CA TRP A 126 17.57 9.23 -13.49
C TRP A 126 18.94 8.99 -12.87
N CYS A 127 19.09 7.88 -12.14
CA CYS A 127 20.39 7.53 -11.60
C CYS A 127 21.36 7.28 -12.76
N SER A 128 22.36 8.16 -12.86
CA SER A 128 23.43 8.03 -13.84
C SER A 128 24.32 6.81 -13.53
N ASN A 129 25.05 6.34 -14.53
CA ASN A 129 26.04 5.27 -14.37
C ASN A 129 27.34 5.76 -13.71
N PHE A 130 27.43 7.03 -13.31
CA PHE A 130 28.60 7.57 -12.65
C PHE A 130 28.72 7.05 -11.21
N GLN A 131 29.97 6.86 -10.78
CA GLN A 131 30.28 6.35 -9.45
C GLN A 131 29.71 7.30 -8.37
N ASN A 132 29.11 6.73 -7.33
CA ASN A 132 28.58 7.40 -6.13
C ASN A 132 27.23 8.11 -6.22
N VAL A 133 26.41 7.86 -7.26
CA VAL A 133 25.00 8.31 -7.27
C VAL A 133 24.09 7.19 -6.77
N PHE A 134 23.55 7.35 -5.56
CA PHE A 134 22.70 6.35 -4.92
C PHE A 134 21.21 6.76 -4.97
N PRO A 135 20.31 5.96 -5.58
CA PRO A 135 18.86 6.23 -5.65
C PRO A 135 18.21 6.50 -4.31
N LEU A 136 18.62 5.72 -3.31
CA LEU A 136 18.03 5.72 -1.98
C LEU A 136 19.17 5.70 -0.96
N ILE A 137 19.03 6.53 0.07
CA ILE A 137 19.91 6.57 1.22
C ILE A 137 19.04 6.52 2.47
N THR A 138 19.34 5.61 3.39
CA THR A 138 18.81 5.67 4.76
C THR A 138 19.82 6.46 5.60
N VAL A 139 19.36 7.56 6.18
CA VAL A 139 20.15 8.40 7.09
C VAL A 139 19.75 8.01 8.51
N TYR A 140 20.68 7.42 9.25
CA TYR A 140 20.46 7.05 10.65
C TYR A 140 20.72 8.24 11.55
N THR A 141 19.78 8.49 12.46
CA THR A 141 19.87 9.57 13.46
C THR A 141 20.30 10.90 12.84
N GLY A 142 19.60 11.32 11.78
CA GLY A 142 19.93 12.53 11.02
C GLY A 142 19.67 13.78 11.87
N GLN A 143 20.66 14.65 12.03
CA GLN A 143 20.49 15.90 12.77
C GLN A 143 19.45 16.81 12.10
N GLU A 144 19.42 16.82 10.77
CA GLU A 144 18.44 17.52 9.95
C GLU A 144 17.00 17.03 10.15
N PHE A 145 16.83 15.89 10.81
CA PHE A 145 15.54 15.27 11.11
C PHE A 145 15.40 14.99 12.61
N MET A 146 15.90 15.91 13.44
CA MET A 146 15.78 15.87 14.91
C MET A 146 16.28 14.57 15.54
N GLY A 147 17.32 13.95 14.95
CA GLY A 147 17.89 12.69 15.43
C GLY A 147 17.07 11.45 15.05
N ALA A 148 16.02 11.58 14.23
CA ALA A 148 15.27 10.44 13.72
C ALA A 148 15.92 9.84 12.45
N THR A 149 15.56 8.60 12.14
CA THR A 149 16.02 7.91 10.93
C THR A 149 15.03 8.14 9.80
N TYR A 150 15.52 8.45 8.60
CA TYR A 150 14.68 8.65 7.43
C TYR A 150 15.31 8.10 6.15
N ASN A 151 14.45 7.85 5.15
CA ASN A 151 14.85 7.41 3.83
C ASN A 151 14.81 8.61 2.88
N LYS A 152 15.89 8.84 2.12
CA LYS A 152 16.01 9.92 1.14
C LYS A 152 16.12 9.35 -0.27
N MET A 153 15.28 9.84 -1.17
CA MET A 153 15.36 9.61 -2.60
C MET A 153 16.23 10.69 -3.25
N ASN A 154 17.29 10.29 -3.96
CA ASN A 154 18.14 11.22 -4.70
C ASN A 154 17.93 11.13 -6.22
N CYS A 155 17.63 9.92 -6.72
CA CYS A 155 17.43 9.68 -8.14
C CYS A 155 16.52 8.47 -8.39
N LEU A 156 16.08 8.30 -9.62
CA LEU A 156 15.17 7.25 -10.05
C LEU A 156 15.92 6.10 -10.73
N CYS A 157 15.61 4.87 -10.31
CA CYS A 157 15.95 3.66 -11.04
C CYS A 157 14.82 3.31 -12.02
N PRO A 158 15.08 2.61 -13.13
CA PRO A 158 14.03 2.16 -14.07
C PRO A 158 12.82 1.52 -13.39
N ARG A 159 13.07 0.68 -12.38
CA ARG A 159 12.05 -0.03 -11.60
C ARG A 159 11.27 0.83 -10.60
N HIS A 160 11.61 2.10 -10.43
CA HIS A 160 10.82 3.07 -9.64
C HIS A 160 9.55 3.52 -10.35
N ILE A 161 9.53 3.45 -11.69
CA ILE A 161 8.37 3.89 -12.50
C ILE A 161 7.50 2.69 -12.88
N SER A 162 8.12 1.55 -13.17
CA SER A 162 7.42 0.31 -13.49
C SER A 162 8.04 -0.85 -12.70
N PRO A 163 7.36 -1.38 -11.67
CA PRO A 163 7.90 -2.49 -10.88
C PRO A 163 7.93 -3.75 -11.74
N ALA A 164 9.09 -4.39 -11.80
CA ALA A 164 9.26 -5.62 -12.58
C ALA A 164 8.80 -6.87 -11.81
N GLN A 165 8.17 -7.80 -12.54
CA GLN A 165 7.86 -9.16 -12.09
C GLN A 165 8.39 -10.14 -13.13
N GLY A 166 8.98 -11.24 -12.71
CA GLY A 166 9.41 -12.31 -13.61
C GLY A 166 9.40 -13.66 -12.90
N TRP A 167 8.99 -14.73 -13.59
CA TRP A 167 9.06 -16.14 -13.14
C TRP A 167 8.77 -16.35 -11.64
N GLY A 168 7.67 -15.78 -11.13
CA GLY A 168 7.27 -15.91 -9.71
C GLY A 168 8.08 -15.10 -8.69
N ARG A 169 9.05 -14.29 -9.12
CA ARG A 169 9.87 -13.42 -8.26
C ARG A 169 9.44 -11.95 -8.40
N TYR A 170 9.29 -11.31 -7.24
CA TYR A 170 9.11 -9.87 -7.13
C TYR A 170 10.47 -9.19 -7.00
N TYR A 171 10.79 -8.29 -7.92
CA TYR A 171 12.05 -7.57 -7.89
C TYR A 171 11.90 -6.28 -7.10
N ARG A 172 12.85 -6.04 -6.20
CA ARG A 172 13.02 -4.72 -5.58
C ARG A 172 13.62 -3.76 -6.60
N SER A 173 13.28 -2.48 -6.48
CA SER A 173 13.85 -1.44 -7.35
C SER A 173 15.30 -1.11 -7.01
N VAL A 174 15.66 -1.25 -5.74
CA VAL A 174 17.01 -0.99 -5.21
C VAL A 174 17.50 -2.17 -4.36
N ARG A 175 18.82 -2.27 -4.17
CA ARG A 175 19.50 -3.23 -3.31
C ARG A 175 20.49 -2.51 -2.39
N ALA A 176 20.66 -2.99 -1.16
CA ALA A 176 21.68 -2.45 -0.25
C ALA A 176 23.06 -2.57 -0.92
N HIS A 177 23.86 -1.51 -0.83
CA HIS A 177 25.16 -1.43 -1.49
C HIS A 177 26.29 -1.31 -0.47
N ALA A 178 26.22 -0.30 0.40
CA ALA A 178 27.27 -0.05 1.37
C ALA A 178 26.71 0.67 2.60
N TYR A 179 27.46 0.59 3.70
CA TYR A 179 27.22 1.33 4.92
C TYR A 179 28.47 2.16 5.23
N TYR A 180 28.31 3.45 5.49
CA TYR A 180 29.45 4.31 5.85
C TYR A 180 29.03 5.49 6.73
N TRP A 181 29.99 6.08 7.40
CA TRP A 181 29.81 7.29 8.21
C TRP A 181 29.94 8.54 7.34
N ASP A 182 28.95 9.42 7.37
CA ASP A 182 29.02 10.74 6.74
C ASP A 182 29.43 11.78 7.80
N PRO A 183 30.67 12.32 7.74
CA PRO A 183 31.17 13.27 8.72
C PRO A 183 30.46 14.62 8.66
N HIS A 184 29.90 15.01 7.50
CA HIS A 184 29.18 16.29 7.36
C HIS A 184 27.83 16.23 8.06
N ARG A 185 27.14 15.09 7.95
CA ARG A 185 25.85 14.87 8.64
C ARG A 185 26.00 14.38 10.07
N LYS A 186 27.18 13.88 10.44
CA LYS A 186 27.44 13.17 11.69
C LYS A 186 26.45 12.02 11.89
N SER A 187 26.24 11.26 10.81
CA SER A 187 25.26 10.18 10.74
C SER A 187 25.81 9.01 9.97
N TYR A 188 25.39 7.80 10.34
CA TYR A 188 25.61 6.64 9.51
C TYR A 188 24.62 6.62 8.34
N LEU A 189 25.09 6.17 7.19
CA LEU A 189 24.31 6.05 5.98
C LEU A 189 24.29 4.58 5.53
N LEU A 190 23.11 4.08 5.18
CA LEU A 190 22.97 2.89 4.34
C LEU A 190 22.58 3.35 2.93
N VAL A 191 23.47 3.13 1.97
CA VAL A 191 23.23 3.50 0.57
C VAL A 191 22.76 2.29 -0.23
N TYR A 192 21.88 2.56 -1.18
CA TYR A 192 21.32 1.55 -2.06
C TYR A 192 21.70 1.85 -3.51
N ALA A 193 21.95 0.79 -4.28
CA ALA A 193 22.14 0.85 -5.72
C ALA A 193 20.88 0.36 -6.45
N CYS A 194 20.69 0.78 -7.70
CA CYS A 194 19.62 0.22 -8.53
C CYS A 194 19.78 -1.30 -8.67
N ASN A 195 18.67 -2.02 -8.51
CA ASN A 195 18.63 -3.47 -8.68
C ASN A 195 18.17 -3.77 -10.11
N GLY A 196 19.02 -4.42 -10.92
CA GLY A 196 18.70 -4.78 -12.31
C GLY A 196 19.49 -4.08 -13.42
N GLY A 197 20.71 -3.62 -13.16
CA GLY A 197 21.57 -2.96 -14.15
C GLY A 197 21.46 -1.44 -14.11
N GLN A 198 22.62 -0.79 -14.17
CA GLN A 198 22.79 0.66 -14.30
C GLN A 198 22.58 1.05 -15.77
N GLY A 199 21.69 2.01 -16.01
CA GLY A 199 21.51 2.58 -17.35
C GLY A 199 20.95 1.58 -18.34
N SER A 200 19.63 1.46 -18.37
CA SER A 200 18.99 0.90 -19.55
C SER A 200 19.06 1.94 -20.67
N GLN A 201 20.22 2.01 -21.34
CA GLN A 201 20.35 2.59 -22.68
C GLN A 201 19.23 1.96 -23.53
N GLY A 202 18.22 2.75 -23.87
CA GLY A 202 17.09 2.30 -24.70
C GLY A 202 15.70 2.63 -24.15
N TYR A 203 15.55 2.94 -22.86
CA TYR A 203 14.25 3.38 -22.36
C TYR A 203 14.15 4.91 -22.44
N ARG A 204 13.46 5.40 -23.48
CA ARG A 204 12.90 6.74 -23.49
C ARG A 204 11.76 6.79 -22.46
N PHE A 205 12.11 6.82 -21.19
CA PHE A 205 11.11 7.04 -20.14
C PHE A 205 10.69 8.50 -20.23
N PHE A 206 9.45 8.74 -20.67
CA PHE A 206 8.84 10.06 -20.55
C PHE A 206 8.84 10.44 -19.08
N ARG A 207 9.60 11.49 -18.74
CA ARG A 207 9.85 11.91 -17.36
C ARG A 207 8.53 12.32 -16.68
N CYS A 208 7.65 12.98 -17.43
CA CYS A 208 6.32 13.40 -17.00
C CYS A 208 5.43 13.55 -18.25
N ALA A 209 4.48 12.66 -18.44
CA ALA A 209 3.34 12.85 -19.35
C ALA A 209 2.10 12.40 -18.57
N TRP A 210 1.71 13.20 -17.58
CA TRP A 210 0.59 12.92 -16.68
C TRP A 210 -0.15 14.22 -16.34
#